data_AF-J7GT55-F1
#
_entry.id   AF-J7GT55-F1
#
_cell.length_a   1.000
_cell.length_b   1.000
_cell.length_c   1.000
_cell.angle_alpha   90.00
_cell.angle_beta   90.00
_cell.angle_gamma   90.00
#
_symmetry.space_group_name_H-M   'P 1'
#
loop_
_entity.id
_entity.type
_entity.pdbx_description
1 polymer ?
#
loop_
_entity_poly.entity_id
_entity_poly.type
_entity_poly.pdbx_seq_one_letter_code
_entity_poly.pdbx_strand_id
1 'polypeptide(L)'
;SSGGPIKSQIPFRLNFLFIIVALLFAALIGQLAHLQVIYGSQFKAEVNSTDTTIETTNVQRGMVYDSNGKVLVGNKAHQAITYTKGVSVLSSSMYDIANKLGKYLTVSTSSLTPRQSIDYYLTDTDRLKAVESKLSGTKGMSTTQLYNKALSYLENDSSFKLTKTQQKAAEIFAKMSGAYSL
;
A
#
# COMPACT_ATOMS: atom_id res chain seq x y z
N SER A 1 56.85 -29.72 -62.91
CA SER A 1 56.51 -28.41 -62.33
C SER A 1 55.05 -28.14 -62.61
N SER A 2 54.18 -28.11 -61.59
CA SER A 2 52.86 -27.49 -61.67
C SER A 2 52.29 -27.37 -60.26
N GLY A 3 52.51 -26.23 -59.61
CA GLY A 3 51.80 -25.82 -58.40
C GLY A 3 50.70 -24.84 -58.80
N GLY A 4 49.46 -25.31 -58.86
CA GLY A 4 48.28 -24.46 -59.04
C GLY A 4 47.87 -23.78 -57.73
N PRO A 5 47.22 -22.60 -57.78
CA PRO A 5 46.93 -21.82 -56.58
C PRO A 5 45.74 -22.41 -55.82
N ILE A 6 45.91 -22.68 -54.52
CA ILE A 6 44.80 -23.05 -53.64
C ILE A 6 44.03 -21.76 -53.36
N LYS A 7 42.89 -21.58 -54.04
CA LYS A 7 41.95 -20.50 -53.78
C LYS A 7 41.45 -20.64 -52.34
N SER A 8 41.71 -19.63 -51.51
CA SER A 8 41.16 -19.51 -50.17
C SER A 8 39.63 -19.42 -50.23
N GLN A 9 38.95 -20.56 -50.13
CA GLN A 9 37.50 -20.63 -49.96
C GLN A 9 37.15 -20.37 -48.48
N ILE A 10 37.36 -19.14 -48.03
CA ILE A 10 36.76 -18.61 -46.80
C ILE A 10 36.12 -17.29 -47.23
N PRO A 11 34.78 -17.22 -47.34
CA PRO A 11 34.01 -16.86 -46.14
C PRO A 11 32.56 -17.41 -46.07
N PHE A 12 32.17 -18.46 -46.82
CA PHE A 12 30.77 -18.93 -46.75
C PHE A 12 30.44 -19.64 -45.42
N ARG A 13 31.33 -20.53 -44.97
CA ARG A 13 31.15 -21.28 -43.70
C ARG A 13 31.19 -20.38 -42.46
N LEU A 14 31.99 -19.31 -42.52
CA LEU A 14 32.13 -18.34 -41.43
C LEU A 14 30.89 -17.43 -41.31
N ASN A 15 30.35 -16.96 -42.44
CA ASN A 15 29.12 -16.17 -42.44
C ASN A 15 27.90 -17.00 -42.02
N PHE A 16 27.86 -18.28 -42.40
CA PHE A 16 26.83 -19.21 -41.95
C PHE A 16 26.86 -19.43 -40.43
N LEU A 17 28.06 -19.63 -39.86
CA LEU A 17 28.23 -19.74 -38.41
C LEU A 17 27.79 -18.44 -37.70
N PHE A 18 28.16 -17.28 -38.26
CA PHE A 18 27.79 -15.98 -37.71
C PHE A 18 26.27 -15.78 -37.67
N ILE A 19 25.53 -16.19 -38.72
CA ILE A 19 24.07 -16.11 -38.76
C ILE A 19 23.43 -17.02 -37.69
N ILE A 20 23.95 -18.24 -37.51
CA ILE A 20 23.46 -19.14 -36.46
C ILE A 20 23.65 -18.53 -35.07
N VAL A 21 24.84 -18.00 -34.80
CA VAL A 21 25.15 -17.35 -33.51
C VAL A 21 24.27 -16.12 -33.31
N ALA A 22 24.05 -15.30 -34.33
CA ALA A 22 23.16 -14.14 -34.27
C ALA A 22 21.70 -14.54 -33.98
N LEU A 23 21.21 -15.63 -34.59
CA LEU A 23 19.86 -16.16 -34.32
C LEU A 23 19.74 -16.68 -32.89
N LEU A 24 20.76 -17.36 -32.36
CA LEU A 24 20.80 -17.80 -30.97
C LEU A 24 20.78 -16.61 -30.00
N PHE A 25 21.56 -15.56 -30.27
CA PHE A 25 21.50 -14.33 -29.48
C PHE A 25 20.14 -13.65 -29.55
N ALA A 26 19.53 -13.56 -30.73
CA ALA A 26 18.20 -13.00 -30.89
C ALA A 26 17.13 -13.79 -30.11
N ALA A 27 17.23 -15.13 -30.09
CA ALA A 27 16.36 -15.99 -29.30
C ALA A 27 16.53 -15.77 -27.78
N LEU A 28 17.77 -15.63 -27.30
CA LEU A 28 18.05 -15.33 -25.89
C LEU A 28 17.55 -13.94 -25.47
N ILE A 29 17.78 -12.93 -26.31
CA ILE A 29 17.28 -11.56 -26.08
C ILE A 29 15.74 -11.55 -26.08
N GLY A 30 15.10 -12.29 -27.00
CA GLY A 30 13.66 -12.46 -27.06
C GLY A 30 13.08 -13.13 -25.81
N GLN A 31 13.73 -14.19 -25.31
CA GLN A 31 13.35 -14.81 -24.03
C GLN A 31 13.50 -13.84 -22.86
N LEU A 32 14.58 -13.05 -22.84
CA LEU A 32 14.82 -12.07 -21.79
C LEU A 32 13.75 -10.97 -21.81
N ALA A 33 13.40 -10.46 -23.00
CA ALA A 33 12.34 -9.47 -23.18
C ALA A 33 10.95 -10.04 -22.79
N HIS A 34 10.66 -11.29 -23.18
CA HIS A 34 9.43 -11.98 -22.76
C HIS A 34 9.36 -12.14 -21.24
N LEU A 35 10.47 -12.50 -20.59
CA LEU A 35 10.56 -12.58 -19.13
C LEU A 35 10.39 -11.19 -18.48
N GLN A 36 10.94 -10.13 -19.07
CA GLN A 36 10.75 -8.75 -18.60
C GLN A 36 9.31 -8.23 -18.81
N VAL A 37 8.56 -8.70 -19.82
CA VAL A 37 7.15 -8.31 -19.99
C VAL A 37 6.23 -9.03 -19.00
N ILE A 38 6.46 -10.32 -18.74
CA ILE A 38 5.63 -11.13 -17.83
C ILE A 38 6.01 -10.91 -16.36
N TYR A 39 7.30 -10.78 -16.06
CA TYR A 39 7.83 -10.61 -14.71
C TYR A 39 8.37 -9.21 -14.43
N GLY A 40 8.33 -8.25 -15.36
CA GLY A 40 8.84 -6.89 -15.12
C GLY A 40 8.10 -6.14 -14.01
N SER A 41 6.82 -6.46 -13.79
CA SER A 41 6.06 -5.99 -12.63
C SER A 41 6.49 -6.67 -11.32
N GLN A 42 7.04 -7.88 -11.38
CA GLN A 42 7.46 -8.69 -10.23
C GLN A 42 8.93 -8.47 -9.85
N PHE A 43 9.84 -8.26 -10.81
CA PHE A 43 11.24 -7.92 -10.54
C PHE A 43 11.42 -6.51 -9.94
N LYS A 44 10.49 -5.58 -10.19
CA LYS A 44 10.42 -4.31 -9.45
C LYS A 44 9.83 -4.48 -8.04
N ALA A 45 9.03 -5.52 -7.80
CA ALA A 45 8.51 -5.84 -6.48
C ALA A 45 9.55 -6.58 -5.62
N GLU A 46 10.44 -7.38 -6.22
CA GLU A 46 11.46 -8.14 -5.49
C GLU A 46 12.68 -7.29 -5.08
N VAL A 47 13.10 -6.31 -5.91
CA VAL A 47 14.23 -5.42 -5.56
C VAL A 47 13.88 -4.43 -4.44
N ASN A 48 12.60 -4.15 -4.22
CA ASN A 48 12.11 -3.38 -3.07
C ASN A 48 11.70 -4.26 -1.88
N SER A 49 11.83 -5.58 -1.95
CA SER A 49 11.41 -6.51 -0.87
C SER A 49 12.58 -7.05 -0.05
N THR A 50 13.70 -6.32 0.03
CA THR A 50 14.74 -6.58 1.04
C THR A 50 14.73 -5.50 2.14
N ASP A 51 13.56 -4.99 2.52
CA ASP A 51 13.40 -4.47 3.88
C ASP A 51 13.20 -5.68 4.78
N THR A 52 14.33 -6.18 5.30
CA THR A 52 14.35 -7.20 6.34
C THR A 52 13.65 -6.59 7.57
N THR A 53 12.33 -6.73 7.62
CA THR A 53 11.56 -6.39 8.81
C THR A 53 11.93 -7.46 9.83
N ILE A 54 12.82 -7.10 10.74
CA ILE A 54 13.10 -7.92 11.92
C ILE A 54 11.81 -7.92 12.74
N GLU A 55 10.96 -8.90 12.47
CA GLU A 55 9.82 -9.24 13.31
C GLU A 55 10.37 -9.68 14.66
N THR A 56 10.51 -8.72 15.58
CA THR A 56 10.89 -8.97 16.96
C THR A 56 9.71 -9.64 17.62
N THR A 57 9.70 -10.98 17.61
CA THR A 57 8.71 -11.75 18.37
C THR A 57 8.88 -11.41 19.85
N ASN A 58 7.90 -10.68 20.40
CA ASN A 58 7.89 -10.28 21.80
C ASN A 58 7.76 -11.54 22.66
N VAL A 59 8.88 -11.99 23.25
CA VAL A 59 8.86 -13.10 24.20
C VAL A 59 8.04 -12.74 25.44
N GLN A 60 7.41 -13.75 26.03
CA GLN A 60 6.61 -13.58 27.25
C GLN A 60 7.53 -13.16 28.41
N ARG A 61 7.25 -12.01 29.03
CA ARG A 61 8.01 -11.52 30.19
C ARG A 61 7.74 -12.39 31.43
N GLY A 62 8.65 -12.40 32.40
CA GLY A 62 8.39 -13.05 33.68
C GLY A 62 7.15 -12.48 34.40
N MET A 63 6.49 -13.31 35.21
CA MET A 63 5.37 -12.92 36.05
C MET A 63 5.90 -12.30 37.36
N VAL A 64 5.26 -11.24 37.87
CA VAL A 64 5.60 -10.64 39.17
C VAL A 64 4.56 -11.05 40.19
N TYR A 65 5.01 -11.48 41.36
CA TYR A 65 4.17 -11.94 42.47
C TYR A 65 4.38 -11.09 43.72
N ASP A 66 3.35 -10.97 44.56
CA ASP A 66 3.51 -10.47 45.92
C ASP A 66 4.17 -11.52 46.84
N SER A 67 4.47 -11.14 48.08
CA SER A 67 5.07 -12.02 49.07
C SER A 67 4.21 -13.25 49.43
N ASN A 68 2.93 -13.24 49.07
CA ASN A 68 1.98 -14.33 49.29
C ASN A 68 1.80 -15.20 48.03
N GLY A 69 2.56 -14.96 46.96
CA GLY A 69 2.49 -15.70 45.70
C GLY A 69 1.33 -15.30 44.79
N LYS A 70 0.68 -14.16 45.03
CA LYS A 70 -0.38 -13.65 44.15
C LYS A 70 0.23 -12.87 42.98
N VAL A 71 -0.23 -13.17 41.76
CA VAL A 71 0.20 -12.46 40.55
C VAL A 71 -0.21 -10.99 40.63
N LEU A 72 0.77 -10.09 40.54
CA LEU A 72 0.59 -8.64 40.40
C LEU A 72 0.75 -8.19 38.94
N VAL A 73 1.66 -8.81 38.19
CA VAL A 73 1.88 -8.55 36.76
C VAL A 73 2.05 -9.86 36.03
N GLY A 74 1.32 -10.04 34.93
CA GLY A 74 1.43 -11.23 34.12
C GLY A 74 1.13 -10.99 32.65
N ASN A 75 1.35 -12.01 31.83
CA ASN A 75 1.07 -11.95 30.40
C ASN A 75 -0.33 -12.46 30.10
N LYS A 76 -1.02 -11.77 29.19
CA LYS A 76 -2.25 -12.25 28.57
C LYS A 76 -2.07 -12.22 27.06
N ALA A 77 -2.37 -13.34 26.40
CA ALA A 77 -2.37 -13.39 24.95
C ALA A 77 -3.52 -12.54 24.41
N HIS A 78 -3.21 -11.61 23.52
CA HIS A 78 -4.18 -10.77 22.85
C HIS A 78 -4.02 -10.94 21.34
N GLN A 79 -5.12 -11.18 20.64
CA GLN A 79 -5.12 -11.17 19.18
C GLN A 79 -4.90 -9.73 18.70
N ALA A 80 -3.87 -9.53 17.89
CA ALA A 80 -3.57 -8.25 17.25
C ALA A 80 -3.84 -8.35 15.76
N ILE A 81 -4.46 -7.31 15.19
CA ILE A 81 -4.61 -7.13 13.76
C ILE A 81 -3.65 -6.02 13.35
N THR A 82 -2.67 -6.35 12.52
CA THR A 82 -1.67 -5.40 12.04
C THR A 82 -2.03 -4.95 10.63
N TYR A 83 -1.92 -3.64 10.37
CA TYR A 83 -2.07 -3.06 9.04
C TYR A 83 -0.76 -2.39 8.64
N THR A 84 -0.26 -2.78 7.48
CA THR A 84 0.94 -2.20 6.88
C THR A 84 0.53 -1.45 5.61
N LYS A 85 0.79 -0.15 5.59
CA LYS A 85 0.45 0.70 4.46
C LYS A 85 1.57 0.64 3.43
N GLY A 86 1.25 0.27 2.19
CA GLY A 86 2.17 0.43 1.07
C GLY A 86 2.16 1.86 0.53
N VAL A 87 3.31 2.31 -0.02
CA VAL A 87 3.51 3.66 -0.59
C VAL A 87 2.39 4.16 -1.52
N SER A 88 1.74 3.26 -2.26
CA SER A 88 0.77 3.59 -3.31
C SER A 88 -0.70 3.45 -2.88
N VAL A 89 -0.98 3.15 -1.61
CA VAL A 89 -2.36 2.95 -1.15
C VAL A 89 -3.10 4.28 -1.08
N LEU A 90 -4.19 4.37 -1.84
CA LEU A 90 -5.08 5.52 -1.86
C LEU A 90 -6.00 5.56 -0.63
N SER A 91 -6.32 6.76 -0.14
CA SER A 91 -7.26 6.95 0.97
C SER A 91 -8.64 6.35 0.70
N SER A 92 -9.11 6.37 -0.56
CA SER A 92 -10.36 5.71 -0.97
C SER A 92 -10.33 4.20 -0.73
N SER A 93 -9.21 3.54 -1.08
CA SER A 93 -9.04 2.11 -0.82
C SER A 93 -9.03 1.82 0.68
N MET A 94 -8.42 2.69 1.49
CA MET A 94 -8.42 2.56 2.96
C MET A 94 -9.82 2.73 3.54
N TYR A 95 -10.61 3.67 3.00
CA TYR A 95 -12.01 3.85 3.36
C TYR A 95 -12.84 2.60 3.07
N ASP A 96 -12.67 1.99 1.89
CA ASP A 96 -13.38 0.76 1.52
C ASP A 96 -13.01 -0.41 2.44
N ILE A 97 -11.72 -0.57 2.73
CA ILE A 97 -11.23 -1.60 3.64
C ILE A 97 -11.80 -1.37 5.05
N ALA A 98 -11.76 -0.14 5.56
CA ALA A 98 -12.27 0.19 6.88
C ALA A 98 -13.78 -0.08 7.01
N ASN A 99 -14.57 0.24 5.97
CA ASN A 99 -16.00 -0.05 5.94
C ASN A 99 -16.31 -1.55 5.86
N LYS A 100 -15.48 -2.33 5.16
CA LYS A 100 -15.60 -3.80 5.13
C LYS A 100 -15.23 -4.41 6.48
N LEU A 101 -14.10 -4.00 7.05
CA LEU A 101 -13.61 -4.50 8.34
C LEU A 101 -14.51 -4.12 9.50
N GLY A 102 -15.11 -2.92 9.48
CA GLY A 102 -16.04 -2.46 10.53
C GLY A 102 -17.29 -3.32 10.69
N LYS A 103 -17.60 -4.20 9.72
CA LYS A 103 -18.69 -5.19 9.83
C LYS A 103 -18.31 -6.40 10.69
N TYR A 104 -17.03 -6.73 10.74
CA TYR A 104 -16.50 -7.92 11.42
C TYR A 104 -15.80 -7.57 12.73
N LEU A 105 -15.25 -6.36 12.83
CA LEU A 105 -14.45 -5.92 13.97
C LEU A 105 -15.27 -5.02 14.90
N THR A 106 -15.15 -5.28 16.20
CA THR A 106 -15.63 -4.36 17.23
C THR A 106 -14.43 -3.58 17.76
N VAL A 107 -14.38 -2.30 17.43
CA VAL A 107 -13.35 -1.36 17.90
C VAL A 107 -13.97 -0.33 18.83
N SER A 108 -13.24 0.08 19.87
CA SER A 108 -13.62 1.23 20.68
C SER A 108 -13.47 2.50 19.86
N THR A 109 -14.48 3.35 19.86
CA THR A 109 -14.49 4.63 19.15
C THR A 109 -14.16 5.80 20.09
N SER A 110 -13.68 5.51 21.30
CA SER A 110 -13.37 6.53 22.32
C SER A 110 -12.16 7.41 21.97
N SER A 111 -11.25 6.88 21.14
CA SER A 111 -10.08 7.59 20.62
C SER A 111 -10.36 8.42 19.37
N LEU A 112 -11.56 8.30 18.79
CA LEU A 112 -11.90 8.97 17.54
C LEU A 112 -12.05 10.48 17.75
N THR A 113 -11.17 11.25 17.13
CA THR A 113 -11.25 12.72 17.18
C THR A 113 -12.32 13.26 16.21
N PRO A 114 -12.87 14.47 16.44
CA PRO A 114 -13.79 15.12 15.50
C PRO A 114 -13.17 15.26 14.11
N ARG A 115 -11.88 15.63 14.06
CA ARG A 115 -11.13 15.78 12.82
C ARG A 115 -11.08 14.49 12.01
N GLN A 116 -10.69 13.38 12.62
CA GLN A 116 -10.66 12.06 11.97
C GLN A 116 -12.04 11.61 11.48
N SER A 117 -13.10 11.96 12.22
CA SER A 117 -14.48 11.68 11.83
C SER A 117 -14.86 12.40 10.53
N ILE A 118 -14.45 13.67 10.41
CA ILE A 118 -14.69 14.50 9.23
C ILE A 118 -13.82 14.03 8.07
N ASP A 119 -12.54 13.76 8.29
CA ASP A 119 -11.63 13.25 7.25
C ASP A 119 -12.17 11.93 6.65
N TYR A 120 -12.66 11.00 7.48
CA TYR A 120 -13.35 9.79 7.02
C TYR A 120 -14.60 10.12 6.21
N TYR A 121 -15.43 11.06 6.67
CA TYR A 121 -16.67 11.42 5.99
C TYR A 121 -16.43 12.06 4.61
N LEU A 122 -15.41 12.90 4.50
CA LEU A 122 -15.02 13.60 3.28
C LEU A 122 -14.23 12.73 2.30
N THR A 123 -13.77 11.54 2.72
CA THR A 123 -13.11 10.58 1.83
C THR A 123 -14.09 9.96 0.83
N ASP A 124 -15.37 9.92 1.17
CA ASP A 124 -16.45 9.51 0.27
C ASP A 124 -16.73 10.62 -0.75
N THR A 125 -16.54 10.30 -2.04
CA THR A 125 -16.62 11.29 -3.13
C THR A 125 -18.01 11.92 -3.25
N ASP A 126 -19.07 11.17 -2.95
CA ASP A 126 -20.44 11.68 -3.08
C ASP A 126 -20.76 12.62 -1.93
N ARG A 127 -20.28 12.28 -0.72
CA ARG A 127 -20.42 13.16 0.45
C ARG A 127 -19.58 14.42 0.33
N LEU A 128 -18.37 14.31 -0.22
CA LEU A 128 -17.52 15.46 -0.49
C LEU A 128 -18.24 16.44 -1.43
N LYS A 129 -18.76 15.95 -2.56
CA LYS A 129 -19.56 16.78 -3.49
C LYS A 129 -20.79 17.39 -2.83
N ALA A 130 -21.49 16.63 -1.99
CA ALA A 130 -22.66 17.12 -1.27
C ALA A 130 -22.30 18.24 -0.29
N VAL A 131 -21.13 18.17 0.37
CA VAL A 131 -20.63 19.25 1.24
C VAL A 131 -20.18 20.44 0.40
N GLU A 132 -19.41 20.21 -0.67
CA GLU A 132 -18.91 21.25 -1.58
C GLU A 132 -20.04 22.05 -2.23
N SER A 133 -21.16 21.43 -2.58
CA SER A 133 -22.33 22.13 -3.13
C SER A 133 -22.99 23.12 -2.16
N LYS A 134 -22.77 22.94 -0.84
CA LYS A 134 -23.23 23.88 0.19
C LYS A 134 -22.24 25.03 0.42
N LEU A 135 -21.02 24.93 -0.10
CA LEU A 135 -19.98 25.94 0.07
C LEU A 135 -20.16 27.04 -0.98
N SER A 136 -20.25 28.28 -0.52
CA SER A 136 -20.26 29.47 -1.40
C SER A 136 -18.84 29.95 -1.69
N GLY A 137 -18.60 30.48 -2.89
CA GLY A 137 -17.30 31.07 -3.26
C GLY A 137 -16.18 30.03 -3.43
N THR A 138 -16.47 28.93 -4.11
CA THR A 138 -15.54 27.83 -4.42
C THR A 138 -14.91 27.95 -5.81
N LYS A 139 -15.39 28.88 -6.65
CA LYS A 139 -14.89 29.08 -8.02
C LYS A 139 -13.42 29.53 -7.99
N GLY A 140 -12.56 28.75 -8.65
CA GLY A 140 -11.13 29.05 -8.81
C GLY A 140 -10.23 28.58 -7.67
N MET A 141 -10.75 27.89 -6.65
CA MET A 141 -9.94 27.29 -5.59
C MET A 141 -9.27 25.98 -6.04
N SER A 142 -8.07 25.72 -5.51
CA SER A 142 -7.42 24.41 -5.71
C SER A 142 -8.13 23.30 -4.93
N THR A 143 -7.88 22.04 -5.29
CA THR A 143 -8.45 20.86 -4.62
C THR A 143 -8.16 20.86 -3.11
N THR A 144 -6.95 21.23 -2.70
CA THR A 144 -6.56 21.34 -1.28
C THR A 144 -7.34 22.44 -0.55
N GLN A 145 -7.54 23.59 -1.19
CA GLN A 145 -8.28 24.70 -0.59
C GLN A 145 -9.75 24.36 -0.41
N LEU A 146 -10.35 23.69 -1.42
CA LEU A 146 -11.72 23.20 -1.34
C LEU A 146 -11.89 22.18 -0.22
N TYR A 147 -10.97 21.23 -0.11
CA TYR A 147 -10.98 20.22 0.95
C TYR A 147 -10.91 20.86 2.34
N ASN A 148 -9.96 21.78 2.57
CA ASN A 148 -9.82 22.46 3.85
C ASN A 148 -11.07 23.29 4.20
N LYS A 149 -11.71 23.91 3.21
CA LYS A 149 -12.95 24.67 3.41
C LYS A 149 -14.15 23.77 3.73
N ALA A 150 -14.29 22.64 3.03
CA ALA A 150 -15.31 21.62 3.32
C ALA A 150 -15.15 21.08 4.75
N LEU A 151 -13.90 20.95 5.17
CA LEU A 151 -13.59 20.49 6.51
C LEU A 151 -13.94 21.51 7.58
N SER A 152 -13.51 22.77 7.43
CA SER A 152 -13.88 23.83 8.38
C SER A 152 -15.39 24.03 8.44
N TYR A 153 -16.11 23.83 7.33
CA TYR A 153 -17.57 23.85 7.33
C TYR A 153 -18.16 22.78 8.26
N LEU A 154 -17.68 21.54 8.17
CA LEU A 154 -18.14 20.44 9.02
C LEU A 154 -17.65 20.54 10.48
N GLU A 155 -16.48 21.13 10.74
CA GLU A 155 -16.00 21.38 12.11
C GLU A 155 -16.91 22.36 12.85
N ASN A 156 -17.47 23.35 12.15
CA ASN A 156 -18.40 24.32 12.72
C ASN A 156 -19.86 23.82 12.72
N ASP A 157 -20.18 22.73 12.02
CA ASP A 157 -21.51 22.15 11.96
C ASP A 157 -21.77 21.26 13.18
N SER A 158 -22.50 21.79 14.17
CA SER A 158 -22.85 21.06 15.40
C SER A 158 -23.80 19.88 15.15
N SER A 159 -24.42 19.81 13.97
CA SER A 159 -25.31 18.71 13.57
C SER A 159 -24.56 17.52 12.98
N PHE A 160 -23.29 17.70 12.60
CA PHE A 160 -22.47 16.64 12.03
C PHE A 160 -22.21 15.53 13.06
N LYS A 161 -22.78 14.34 12.81
CA LYS A 161 -22.55 13.14 13.61
C LYS A 161 -22.52 11.90 12.73
N LEU A 162 -21.52 11.06 12.94
CA LEU A 162 -21.45 9.74 12.33
C LEU A 162 -22.37 8.76 13.06
N THR A 163 -22.96 7.82 12.32
CA THR A 163 -23.67 6.67 12.90
C THR A 163 -22.68 5.75 13.64
N LYS A 164 -23.15 4.92 14.58
CA LYS A 164 -22.28 3.98 15.31
C LYS A 164 -21.44 3.09 14.39
N THR A 165 -22.01 2.65 13.27
CA THR A 165 -21.30 1.85 12.26
C THR A 165 -20.22 2.67 11.55
N GLN A 166 -20.53 3.91 11.18
CA GLN A 166 -19.55 4.82 10.59
C GLN A 166 -18.46 5.21 11.58
N GLN A 167 -18.76 5.37 12.87
CA GLN A 167 -17.74 5.66 13.89
C GLN A 167 -16.73 4.51 14.01
N LYS A 168 -17.20 3.25 13.98
CA LYS A 168 -16.31 2.08 13.96
C LYS A 168 -15.42 2.06 12.72
N ALA A 169 -16.01 2.29 11.54
CA ALA A 169 -15.26 2.36 10.29
C ALA A 169 -14.27 3.54 10.29
N ALA A 170 -14.67 4.71 10.80
CA ALA A 170 -13.83 5.89 10.93
C ALA A 170 -12.64 5.64 11.87
N GLU A 171 -12.85 4.92 12.98
CA GLU A 171 -11.76 4.53 13.89
C GLU A 171 -10.75 3.61 13.19
N ILE A 172 -11.22 2.60 12.45
CA ILE A 172 -10.33 1.71 11.68
C ILE A 172 -9.58 2.52 10.62
N PHE A 173 -10.28 3.38 9.88
CA PHE A 173 -9.69 4.26 8.88
C PHE A 173 -8.64 5.19 9.47
N ALA A 174 -8.89 5.77 10.65
CA ALA A 174 -7.95 6.64 11.35
C ALA A 174 -6.67 5.89 11.75
N LYS A 175 -6.81 4.66 12.27
CA LYS A 175 -5.66 3.80 12.59
C LYS A 175 -4.85 3.43 11.36
N MET A 176 -5.52 3.12 10.25
CA MET A 176 -4.85 2.83 8.98
C MET A 176 -4.15 4.07 8.41
N SER A 177 -4.80 5.24 8.50
CA SER A 177 -4.28 6.51 7.96
C SER A 177 -3.07 7.02 8.71
N GLY A 178 -3.01 6.78 10.02
CA GLY A 178 -1.85 7.08 10.86
C GLY A 178 -0.79 5.97 10.87
N ALA A 179 -0.98 4.87 10.15
CA ALA A 179 0.00 3.79 10.10
C ALA A 179 1.26 4.22 9.35
N TYR A 180 2.41 3.70 9.78
CA TYR A 180 3.68 3.90 9.12
C TYR A 180 3.61 3.38 7.67
N SER A 181 4.12 4.18 6.72
CA SER A 181 4.29 3.75 5.33
C SER A 181 5.65 3.10 5.20
N LEU A 182 5.68 1.87 4.70
CA LEU A 182 6.87 1.33 4.03
C LEU A 182 7.12 2.13 2.74
#